data_AF-A0A9D7GY89-F1
#
_entry.id   AF-A0A9D7GY89-F1
#
_cell.length_a   1.000
_cell.length_b   1.000
_cell.length_c   1.000
_cell.angle_alpha   90.00
_cell.angle_beta   90.00
_cell.angle_gamma   90.00
#
_symmetry.space_group_name_H-M   'P 1'
#
loop_
_entity.id
_entity.type
_entity.pdbx_description
1 polymer ?
#
loop_
_entity_poly.entity_id
_entity_poly.type
_entity_poly.pdbx_seq_one_letter_code
_entity_poly.pdbx_strand_id
1 'polypeptide(L)'
;MMRQKRAVAYLAVEAMAWSAFASHRRVARSTRDSYRSLASTVARAPFSDVRPVGDFDYYERMEHFAASGRFDLSAGDGTLRPEEDTATFNGAMWLLARRTYWNDPSQPPPRASVEWTRAEAFYLQRAIRPNFQWSWDGATDQYAQFRQLIRQSNDKYRSALSDLGLALGNHVLSAIDASISLRLEQRRIAATRQYRLRVEIPVDLGR
;
A
#
# COMPACT_ATOMS: atom_id res chain seq x y z
N MET A 1 7.75 -6.83 42.56
CA MET A 1 6.96 -5.63 42.17
C MET A 1 7.41 -4.99 40.85
N MET A 2 8.69 -4.65 40.64
CA MET A 2 9.11 -3.87 39.44
C MET A 2 8.93 -4.61 38.09
N ARG A 3 9.17 -5.94 38.04
CA ARG A 3 8.94 -6.78 36.84
C ARG A 3 7.48 -6.80 36.39
N GLN A 4 6.56 -6.92 37.35
CA GLN A 4 5.13 -6.92 37.08
C GLN A 4 4.66 -5.57 36.53
N LYS A 5 5.21 -4.45 37.04
CA LYS A 5 4.93 -3.11 36.52
C LYS A 5 5.42 -2.93 35.07
N ARG A 6 6.60 -3.45 34.73
CA ARG A 6 7.13 -3.39 33.34
C ARG A 6 6.31 -4.25 32.37
N ALA A 7 5.94 -5.47 32.77
CA ALA A 7 5.09 -6.35 31.96
C ALA A 7 3.72 -5.71 31.67
N VAL A 8 3.10 -5.08 32.68
CA VAL A 8 1.84 -4.35 32.50
C VAL A 8 2.01 -3.14 31.57
N ALA A 9 3.13 -2.42 31.66
CA ALA A 9 3.41 -1.30 30.76
C ALA A 9 3.56 -1.75 29.30
N TYR A 10 4.34 -2.81 29.03
CA TYR A 10 4.44 -3.38 27.69
C TYR A 10 3.09 -3.81 27.14
N LEU A 11 2.30 -4.52 27.95
CA LEU A 11 0.96 -4.97 27.54
C LEU A 11 0.01 -3.81 27.25
N ALA A 12 0.06 -2.74 28.04
CA ALA A 12 -0.73 -1.53 27.79
C ALA A 12 -0.35 -0.86 26.46
N VAL A 13 0.94 -0.69 26.19
CA VAL A 13 1.43 -0.10 24.93
C VAL A 13 1.04 -0.96 23.73
N GLU A 14 1.20 -2.29 23.84
CA GLU A 14 0.82 -3.23 22.79
C GLU A 14 -0.68 -3.18 22.49
N ALA A 15 -1.52 -3.15 23.53
CA ALA A 15 -2.98 -3.04 23.38
C ALA A 15 -3.40 -1.71 22.73
N MET A 16 -2.76 -0.59 23.10
CA MET A 16 -3.00 0.72 22.46
C MET A 16 -2.60 0.69 20.98
N ALA A 17 -1.41 0.16 20.67
CA ALA A 17 -0.91 0.08 19.29
C ALA A 17 -1.80 -0.80 18.39
N TRP A 18 -2.24 -1.96 18.88
CA TRP A 18 -3.19 -2.80 18.15
C TRP A 18 -4.55 -2.13 17.94
N SER A 19 -5.04 -1.39 18.94
CA SER A 19 -6.29 -0.64 18.83
C SER A 19 -6.19 0.48 17.79
N ALA A 20 -5.08 1.23 17.80
CA ALA A 20 -4.79 2.27 16.82
C ALA A 20 -4.67 1.69 15.41
N PHE A 21 -3.93 0.59 15.24
CA PHE A 21 -3.82 -0.13 13.97
C PHE A 21 -5.18 -0.53 13.41
N ALA A 22 -6.03 -1.17 14.23
CA ALA A 22 -7.36 -1.60 13.81
C ALA A 22 -8.24 -0.42 13.40
N SER A 23 -8.18 0.68 14.15
CA SER A 23 -8.91 1.92 13.85
C SER A 23 -8.44 2.54 12.54
N HIS A 24 -7.15 2.82 12.39
CA HIS A 24 -6.58 3.41 11.18
C HIS A 24 -6.82 2.55 9.94
N ARG A 25 -6.70 1.23 10.06
CA ARG A 25 -7.01 0.30 8.96
C ARG A 25 -8.48 0.35 8.55
N ARG A 26 -9.40 0.47 9.52
CA ARG A 26 -10.84 0.59 9.23
C ARG A 26 -11.14 1.90 8.50
N VAL A 27 -10.61 3.02 8.98
CA VAL A 27 -10.76 4.33 8.33
C VAL A 27 -10.18 4.30 6.93
N ALA A 28 -8.95 3.80 6.75
CA ALA A 28 -8.31 3.72 5.45
C ALA A 28 -9.14 2.95 4.41
N ARG A 29 -9.74 1.82 4.82
CA ARG A 29 -10.66 1.03 3.99
C ARG A 29 -11.94 1.78 3.65
N SER A 30 -12.59 2.38 4.65
CA SER A 30 -13.82 3.14 4.44
C SER A 30 -13.59 4.32 3.50
N THR A 31 -12.53 5.11 3.70
CA THR A 31 -12.15 6.21 2.80
C THR A 31 -11.83 5.70 1.40
N ARG A 32 -11.23 4.51 1.29
CA ARG A 32 -10.97 3.86 0.01
C ARG A 32 -12.24 3.55 -0.75
N ASP A 33 -13.24 3.04 -0.07
CA ASP A 33 -14.55 2.76 -0.67
C ASP A 33 -15.25 4.06 -1.06
N SER A 34 -15.10 5.14 -0.28
CA SER A 34 -15.65 6.46 -0.62
C SER A 34 -15.06 7.04 -1.91
N TYR A 35 -13.74 7.07 -2.09
CA TYR A 35 -13.17 7.63 -3.33
C TYR A 35 -13.52 6.78 -4.55
N ARG A 36 -13.62 5.45 -4.39
CA ARG A 36 -14.04 4.53 -5.46
C ARG A 36 -15.48 4.76 -5.87
N SER A 37 -16.36 4.95 -4.89
CA SER A 37 -17.76 5.29 -5.12
C SER A 37 -17.88 6.61 -5.86
N LEU A 38 -17.20 7.66 -5.40
CA LEU A 38 -17.20 8.99 -6.03
C LEU A 38 -16.71 8.95 -7.49
N ALA A 39 -15.60 8.24 -7.76
CA ALA A 39 -15.12 8.05 -9.12
C ALA A 39 -16.14 7.31 -10.01
N SER A 40 -16.79 6.28 -9.46
CA SER A 40 -17.80 5.50 -10.18
C SER A 40 -19.03 6.34 -10.54
N THR A 41 -19.54 7.12 -9.59
CA THR A 41 -20.80 7.86 -9.74
C THR A 41 -20.65 9.19 -10.47
N VAL A 42 -19.45 9.78 -10.48
CA VAL A 42 -19.20 11.08 -11.12
C VAL A 42 -18.36 10.89 -12.38
N ALA A 43 -17.08 10.56 -12.21
CA ALA A 43 -16.13 10.60 -13.32
C ALA A 43 -16.35 9.52 -14.38
N ARG A 44 -16.99 8.41 -14.00
CA ARG A 44 -17.17 7.23 -14.86
C ARG A 44 -18.60 7.00 -15.29
N ALA A 45 -19.56 7.68 -14.67
CA ALA A 45 -20.99 7.51 -14.96
C ALA A 45 -21.33 7.69 -16.44
N PRO A 46 -20.74 8.63 -17.20
CA PRO A 46 -21.07 8.83 -18.61
C PRO A 46 -20.56 7.74 -19.57
N PHE A 47 -19.60 6.91 -19.16
CA PHE A 47 -18.83 6.08 -20.11
C PHE A 47 -19.15 4.58 -20.06
N SER A 48 -19.70 4.10 -18.95
CA SER A 48 -20.00 2.68 -18.78
C SER A 48 -21.11 2.50 -17.76
N ASP A 49 -22.01 1.55 -18.03
CA ASP A 49 -23.03 1.12 -17.06
C ASP A 49 -22.47 0.11 -16.05
N VAL A 50 -21.51 -0.72 -16.46
CA VAL A 50 -20.92 -1.78 -15.63
C VAL A 50 -19.95 -1.21 -14.59
N ARG A 51 -19.22 -0.15 -14.93
CA ARG A 51 -18.27 0.58 -14.05
C ARG A 51 -17.41 -0.35 -13.17
N PRO A 52 -16.65 -1.30 -13.78
CA PRO A 52 -15.85 -2.27 -13.03
C PRO A 52 -14.87 -1.58 -12.07
N VAL A 53 -14.68 -2.12 -10.87
CA VAL A 53 -13.75 -1.54 -9.88
C VAL A 53 -12.31 -1.81 -10.32
N GLY A 54 -11.53 -0.75 -10.53
CA GLY A 54 -10.10 -0.86 -10.85
C GLY A 54 -9.23 -1.26 -9.66
N ASP A 55 -7.97 -1.58 -9.95
CA ASP A 55 -6.91 -1.77 -8.96
C ASP A 55 -6.45 -0.43 -8.36
N PHE A 56 -5.36 -0.44 -7.58
CA PHE A 56 -4.83 0.78 -6.98
C PHE A 56 -4.30 1.75 -8.05
N ASP A 57 -3.46 1.27 -8.96
CA ASP A 57 -2.82 2.04 -10.02
C ASP A 57 -3.84 2.77 -10.90
N TYR A 58 -5.00 2.16 -11.16
CA TYR A 58 -6.10 2.81 -11.87
C TYR A 58 -6.55 4.12 -11.20
N TYR A 59 -6.77 4.12 -9.89
CA TYR A 59 -7.21 5.32 -9.17
C TYR A 59 -6.07 6.31 -8.95
N GLU A 60 -4.83 5.85 -8.87
CA GLU A 60 -3.65 6.72 -8.84
C GLU A 60 -3.49 7.50 -10.16
N ARG A 61 -3.65 6.83 -11.30
CA ARG A 61 -3.69 7.50 -12.61
C ARG A 61 -4.81 8.54 -12.67
N MET A 62 -5.98 8.22 -12.13
CA MET A 62 -7.11 9.14 -12.03
C MET A 62 -6.84 10.32 -11.08
N GLU A 63 -5.99 10.16 -10.06
CA GLU A 63 -5.53 11.26 -9.22
C GLU A 63 -4.66 12.25 -10.00
N HIS A 64 -3.82 11.75 -10.91
CA HIS A 64 -2.88 12.56 -11.68
C HIS A 64 -3.46 13.16 -12.96
N PHE A 65 -4.42 12.49 -13.59
CA PHE A 65 -5.04 12.91 -14.84
C PHE A 65 -6.54 13.14 -14.64
N ALA A 66 -6.99 14.37 -14.90
CA ALA A 66 -8.40 14.73 -14.80
C ALA A 66 -9.30 13.93 -15.78
N ALA A 67 -8.73 13.43 -16.89
CA ALA A 67 -9.42 12.56 -17.82
C ALA A 67 -8.50 11.45 -18.33
N SER A 68 -9.08 10.29 -18.63
CA SER A 68 -8.33 9.22 -19.28
C SER A 68 -8.06 9.50 -20.75
N GLY A 69 -8.88 10.35 -21.39
CA GLY A 69 -8.94 10.43 -22.85
C GLY A 69 -9.61 9.19 -23.44
N ARG A 70 -9.82 9.20 -24.76
CA ARG A 70 -10.44 8.07 -25.46
C ARG A 70 -9.42 6.96 -25.68
N PHE A 71 -9.86 5.71 -25.66
CA PHE A 71 -8.99 4.60 -26.05
C PHE A 71 -8.73 4.62 -27.56
N ASP A 72 -9.80 4.88 -28.31
CA ASP A 72 -9.80 4.93 -29.76
C ASP A 72 -10.70 6.10 -30.23
N LEU A 73 -10.12 6.95 -31.06
CA LEU A 73 -10.80 8.07 -31.72
C LEU A 73 -11.55 7.63 -32.98
N SER A 74 -11.14 6.54 -33.63
CA SER A 74 -11.87 6.01 -34.80
C SER A 74 -13.12 5.29 -34.35
N ALA A 75 -14.27 5.93 -34.51
CA ALA A 75 -15.55 5.26 -34.32
C ALA A 75 -15.89 4.47 -35.59
N GLY A 76 -15.41 3.22 -35.70
CA GLY A 76 -16.01 2.21 -36.58
C GLY A 76 -15.32 1.86 -37.90
N ASP A 77 -14.11 2.35 -38.18
CA ASP A 77 -13.34 1.96 -39.38
C ASP A 77 -12.37 0.78 -39.14
N GLY A 78 -12.34 0.24 -37.92
CA GLY A 78 -11.48 -0.87 -37.50
C GLY A 78 -10.00 -0.51 -37.32
N THR A 79 -9.61 0.76 -37.53
CA THR A 79 -8.22 1.20 -37.48
C THR A 79 -7.96 2.08 -36.28
N LEU A 80 -7.34 1.53 -35.24
CA LEU A 80 -7.03 2.26 -34.00
C LEU A 80 -6.44 3.64 -34.29
N ARG A 81 -7.11 4.67 -33.78
CA ARG A 81 -6.62 6.04 -33.73
C ARG A 81 -6.42 6.44 -32.27
N PRO A 82 -5.17 6.38 -31.75
CA PRO A 82 -4.89 6.71 -30.37
C PRO A 82 -5.28 8.14 -30.01
N GLU A 83 -5.50 8.39 -28.71
CA GLU A 83 -5.68 9.73 -28.17
C GLU A 83 -4.44 10.60 -28.41
N GLU A 84 -4.64 11.84 -28.81
CA GLU A 84 -3.56 12.78 -29.11
C GLU A 84 -3.41 13.86 -28.03
N ASP A 85 -4.46 14.13 -27.26
CA ASP A 85 -4.39 15.08 -26.16
C ASP A 85 -3.51 14.56 -25.01
N THR A 86 -2.30 15.09 -24.92
CA THR A 86 -1.29 14.69 -23.94
C THR A 86 -1.63 15.10 -22.50
N ALA A 87 -2.64 15.95 -22.30
CA ALA A 87 -3.16 16.25 -20.96
C ALA A 87 -4.04 15.13 -20.40
N THR A 88 -4.43 14.15 -21.24
CA THR A 88 -5.13 12.95 -20.83
C THR A 88 -4.18 11.77 -20.60
N PHE A 89 -4.60 10.78 -19.81
CA PHE A 89 -3.77 9.62 -19.55
C PHE A 89 -3.42 8.84 -20.84
N ASN A 90 -4.40 8.56 -21.70
CA ASN A 90 -4.19 7.81 -22.93
C ASN A 90 -3.32 8.60 -23.91
N GLY A 91 -3.54 9.90 -24.07
CA GLY A 91 -2.67 10.71 -24.94
C GLY A 91 -1.24 10.81 -24.43
N ALA A 92 -1.03 10.85 -23.11
CA ALA A 92 0.30 10.76 -22.50
C ALA A 92 0.96 9.39 -22.78
N MET A 93 0.21 8.28 -22.70
CA MET A 93 0.73 6.95 -23.06
C MET A 93 1.06 6.84 -24.54
N TRP A 94 0.27 7.46 -25.42
CA TRP A 94 0.56 7.48 -26.85
C TRP A 94 1.81 8.29 -27.16
N LEU A 95 1.95 9.49 -26.58
CA LEU A 95 3.17 10.27 -26.69
C LEU A 95 4.40 9.50 -26.19
N LEU A 96 4.28 8.77 -25.07
CA LEU A 96 5.36 7.94 -24.56
C LEU A 96 5.74 6.82 -25.53
N ALA A 97 4.75 6.17 -26.15
CA ALA A 97 4.99 5.15 -27.17
C ALA A 97 5.77 5.74 -28.36
N ARG A 98 5.33 6.89 -28.87
CA ARG A 98 5.99 7.59 -29.98
C ARG A 98 7.43 7.97 -29.64
N ARG A 99 7.67 8.53 -28.44
CA ARG A 99 9.02 8.85 -27.95
C ARG A 99 9.94 7.64 -27.81
N THR A 100 9.36 6.47 -27.61
CA THR A 100 10.13 5.23 -27.41
C THR A 100 10.52 4.59 -28.74
N TYR A 101 9.65 4.65 -29.76
CA TYR A 101 9.81 3.84 -30.97
C TYR A 101 9.94 4.63 -32.27
N TRP A 102 9.58 5.91 -32.30
CA TRP A 102 9.67 6.73 -33.51
C TRP A 102 10.95 7.57 -33.48
N ASN A 103 11.55 7.78 -34.65
CA ASN A 103 12.73 8.64 -34.80
C ASN A 103 12.40 10.11 -34.45
N ASP A 104 11.25 10.59 -34.91
CA ASP A 104 10.66 11.87 -34.51
C ASP A 104 9.25 11.60 -33.96
N PRO A 105 8.99 11.85 -32.67
CA PRO A 105 7.68 11.61 -32.07
C PRO A 105 6.56 12.45 -32.69
N SER A 106 6.88 13.56 -33.35
CA SER A 106 5.92 14.44 -34.00
C SER A 106 5.60 14.05 -35.45
N GLN A 107 6.41 13.20 -36.07
CA GLN A 107 6.23 12.75 -37.45
C GLN A 107 5.88 11.25 -37.48
N PRO A 108 4.62 10.89 -37.78
CA PRO A 108 4.22 9.49 -37.80
C PRO A 108 4.95 8.73 -38.92
N PRO A 109 5.60 7.59 -38.60
CA PRO A 109 6.16 6.72 -39.62
C PRO A 109 5.02 6.05 -40.42
N PRO A 110 5.32 5.40 -41.56
CA PRO A 110 4.33 4.61 -42.28
C PRO A 110 3.66 3.59 -41.36
N ARG A 111 2.34 3.42 -41.45
CA ARG A 111 1.58 2.52 -40.55
C ARG A 111 2.03 1.05 -40.60
N ALA A 112 2.51 0.60 -41.75
CA ALA A 112 3.04 -0.77 -41.92
C ALA A 112 4.46 -0.96 -41.33
N SER A 113 5.07 0.10 -40.78
CA SER A 113 6.42 0.04 -40.22
C SER A 113 6.46 -0.69 -38.87
N VAL A 114 7.65 -1.17 -38.51
CA VAL A 114 7.90 -1.81 -37.22
C VAL A 114 7.79 -0.80 -36.07
N GLU A 115 8.19 0.44 -36.32
CA GLU A 115 8.11 1.59 -35.41
C GLU A 115 6.66 1.89 -35.02
N TRP A 116 5.76 1.96 -36.01
CA TRP A 116 4.33 2.10 -35.76
C TRP A 116 3.80 0.93 -34.93
N THR A 117 4.06 -0.30 -35.39
CA THR A 117 3.55 -1.54 -34.77
C THR A 117 3.98 -1.65 -33.31
N ARG A 118 5.23 -1.30 -32.97
CA ARG A 118 5.74 -1.33 -31.59
C ARG A 118 5.11 -0.25 -30.72
N ALA A 119 4.96 0.97 -31.24
CA ALA A 119 4.29 2.04 -30.52
C ALA A 119 2.82 1.70 -30.23
N GLU A 120 2.13 1.15 -31.21
CA GLU A 120 0.74 0.70 -31.08
C GLU A 120 0.61 -0.42 -30.03
N ALA A 121 1.47 -1.45 -30.10
CA ALA A 121 1.47 -2.53 -29.11
C ALA A 121 1.74 -2.01 -27.68
N PHE A 122 2.67 -1.04 -27.53
CA PHE A 122 2.95 -0.41 -26.26
C PHE A 122 1.72 0.32 -25.70
N TYR A 123 1.02 1.08 -26.54
CA TYR A 123 -0.19 1.80 -26.20
C TYR A 123 -1.32 0.85 -25.80
N LEU A 124 -1.60 -0.18 -26.61
CA LEU A 124 -2.65 -1.17 -26.36
C LEU A 124 -2.51 -1.90 -25.01
N GLN A 125 -1.28 -2.08 -24.53
CA GLN A 125 -1.00 -2.69 -23.23
C GLN A 125 -1.27 -1.77 -22.04
N ARG A 126 -1.23 -0.45 -22.24
CA ARG A 126 -1.18 0.54 -21.14
C ARG A 126 -2.38 1.47 -21.10
N ALA A 127 -2.98 1.73 -22.25
CA ALA A 127 -4.12 2.62 -22.39
C ALA A 127 -5.34 2.09 -21.64
N ILE A 128 -6.11 3.04 -21.11
CA ILE A 128 -7.36 2.80 -20.41
C ILE A 128 -8.44 2.47 -21.43
N ARG A 129 -9.01 1.28 -21.27
CA ARG A 129 -10.08 0.76 -22.13
C ARG A 129 -11.42 1.47 -21.88
N PRO A 130 -12.37 1.42 -22.83
CA PRO A 130 -13.63 2.16 -22.73
C PRO A 130 -14.43 1.92 -21.43
N ASN A 131 -14.47 0.69 -20.92
CA ASN A 131 -15.15 0.36 -19.66
C ASN A 131 -14.50 0.97 -18.40
N PHE A 132 -13.25 1.41 -18.51
CA PHE A 132 -12.51 2.09 -17.45
C PHE A 132 -12.29 3.59 -17.73
N GLN A 133 -12.87 4.12 -18.82
CA GLN A 133 -12.77 5.53 -19.15
C GLN A 133 -13.31 6.41 -18.01
N TRP A 134 -12.66 7.55 -17.76
CA TRP A 134 -13.11 8.55 -16.81
C TRP A 134 -12.88 9.97 -17.34
N SER A 135 -13.68 10.91 -16.84
CA SER A 135 -13.46 12.34 -17.01
C SER A 135 -14.05 13.08 -15.81
N TRP A 136 -13.28 13.99 -15.22
CA TRP A 136 -13.74 14.93 -14.21
C TRP A 136 -14.20 16.27 -14.82
N ASP A 137 -14.37 16.33 -16.15
CA ASP A 137 -14.87 17.53 -16.82
C ASP A 137 -16.25 17.93 -16.27
N GLY A 138 -16.41 19.22 -15.99
CA GLY A 138 -17.58 19.75 -15.29
C GLY A 138 -17.72 19.36 -13.80
N ALA A 139 -16.73 18.69 -13.19
CA ALA A 139 -16.80 18.15 -11.82
C ALA A 139 -15.54 18.47 -10.98
N THR A 140 -15.01 19.69 -11.11
CA THR A 140 -13.76 20.14 -10.46
C THR A 140 -13.76 19.97 -8.93
N ASP A 141 -14.87 20.29 -8.27
CA ASP A 141 -14.98 20.19 -6.81
C ASP A 141 -14.96 18.72 -6.34
N GLN A 142 -15.66 17.86 -7.05
CA GLN A 142 -15.66 16.41 -6.81
C GLN A 142 -14.29 15.81 -7.09
N TYR A 143 -13.56 16.32 -8.08
CA TYR A 143 -12.19 15.90 -8.34
C TYR A 143 -11.25 16.31 -7.20
N ALA A 144 -11.35 17.54 -6.69
CA ALA A 144 -10.59 17.97 -5.52
C ALA A 144 -10.89 17.09 -4.29
N GLN A 145 -12.17 16.79 -4.06
CA GLN A 145 -12.62 15.88 -3.00
C GLN A 145 -12.06 14.46 -3.19
N PHE A 146 -12.11 13.91 -4.41
CA PHE A 146 -11.57 12.60 -4.75
C PHE A 146 -10.08 12.51 -4.40
N ARG A 147 -9.28 13.50 -4.82
CA ARG A 147 -7.84 13.55 -4.51
C ARG A 147 -7.58 13.68 -3.00
N GLN A 148 -8.42 14.43 -2.29
CA GLN A 148 -8.33 14.54 -0.83
C GLN A 148 -8.60 13.19 -0.15
N LEU A 149 -9.62 12.45 -0.60
CA LEU A 149 -9.94 11.13 -0.06
C LEU A 149 -8.82 10.11 -0.31
N ILE A 150 -8.18 10.13 -1.49
CA ILE A 150 -7.00 9.28 -1.76
C ILE A 150 -5.87 9.61 -0.77
N ARG A 151 -5.53 10.88 -0.60
CA ARG A 151 -4.50 11.31 0.37
C ARG A 151 -4.83 10.85 1.79
N GLN A 152 -6.07 11.06 2.23
CA GLN A 152 -6.53 10.61 3.55
C GLN A 152 -6.43 9.09 3.73
N SER A 153 -6.85 8.31 2.72
CA SER A 153 -6.73 6.85 2.76
C SER A 153 -5.27 6.42 2.88
N ASN A 154 -4.39 6.99 2.07
CA ASN A 154 -2.95 6.70 2.07
C ASN A 154 -2.30 7.05 3.42
N ASP A 155 -2.62 8.21 4.00
CA ASP A 155 -2.09 8.63 5.30
C ASP A 155 -2.57 7.73 6.44
N LYS A 156 -3.82 7.24 6.38
CA LYS A 156 -4.33 6.26 7.36
C LYS A 156 -3.73 4.88 7.18
N TYR A 157 -3.44 4.45 5.96
CA TYR A 157 -2.65 3.22 5.74
C TYR A 157 -1.23 3.34 6.30
N ARG A 158 -0.55 4.47 6.08
CA ARG A 158 0.78 4.72 6.66
C ARG A 158 0.73 4.74 8.19
N SER A 159 -0.27 5.40 8.78
CA SER A 159 -0.48 5.43 10.23
C SER A 159 -0.69 4.02 10.78
N ALA A 160 -1.52 3.20 10.14
CA ALA A 160 -1.70 1.81 10.53
C ALA A 160 -0.38 1.01 10.48
N LEU A 161 0.43 1.16 9.43
CA LEU A 161 1.73 0.48 9.35
C LEU A 161 2.69 0.93 10.46
N SER A 162 2.67 2.21 10.82
CA SER A 162 3.43 2.73 11.97
C SER A 162 2.98 2.09 13.29
N ASP A 163 1.67 1.99 13.53
CA ASP A 163 1.12 1.37 14.74
C ASP A 163 1.45 -0.12 14.82
N LEU A 164 1.41 -0.82 13.69
CA LEU A 164 1.84 -2.22 13.61
C LEU A 164 3.32 -2.36 13.96
N GLY A 165 4.17 -1.48 13.43
CA GLY A 165 5.59 -1.43 13.76
C GLY A 165 5.83 -1.21 15.26
N LEU A 166 5.07 -0.31 15.89
CA LEU A 166 5.12 -0.08 17.33
C LEU A 166 4.73 -1.33 18.13
N ALA A 167 3.62 -1.99 17.77
CA ALA A 167 3.17 -3.20 18.43
C ALA A 167 4.24 -4.31 18.37
N LEU A 168 4.78 -4.55 17.17
CA LEU A 168 5.84 -5.55 16.95
C LEU A 168 7.13 -5.20 17.70
N GLY A 169 7.57 -3.95 17.65
CA GLY A 169 8.77 -3.50 18.36
C GLY A 169 8.63 -3.65 19.87
N ASN A 170 7.49 -3.24 20.41
CA ASN A 170 7.17 -3.40 21.84
C ASN A 170 7.12 -4.87 22.26
N HIS A 171 6.56 -5.74 21.42
CA HIS A 171 6.53 -7.17 21.65
C HIS A 171 7.93 -7.78 21.75
N VAL A 172 8.83 -7.42 20.82
CA VAL A 172 10.23 -7.88 20.82
C VAL A 172 10.95 -7.41 22.09
N LEU A 173 10.79 -6.15 22.48
CA LEU A 173 11.39 -5.61 23.71
C LEU A 173 10.90 -6.33 24.96
N SER A 174 9.59 -6.60 25.03
CA SER A 174 8.97 -7.36 26.11
C SER A 174 9.57 -8.78 26.22
N ALA A 175 9.73 -9.48 25.09
CA ALA A 175 10.33 -10.81 25.05
C ALA A 175 11.80 -10.82 25.51
N ILE A 176 12.58 -9.81 25.13
CA ILE A 176 13.97 -9.65 25.58
C ILE A 176 14.03 -9.42 27.09
N ASP A 177 13.22 -8.49 27.64
CA ASP A 177 13.19 -8.20 29.08
C ASP A 177 12.76 -9.43 29.90
N ALA A 178 11.78 -10.20 29.39
CA ALA A 178 11.36 -11.46 29.99
C ALA A 178 12.49 -12.50 30.00
N SER A 179 13.22 -12.67 28.89
CA SER A 179 14.37 -13.58 28.77
C SER A 179 15.50 -13.22 29.75
N ILE A 180 15.85 -11.94 29.83
CA ILE A 180 16.85 -11.44 30.78
C ILE A 180 16.39 -11.67 32.22
N SER A 181 15.13 -11.35 32.52
CA SER A 181 14.53 -11.55 33.83
C SER A 181 14.58 -13.02 34.28
N LEU A 182 14.26 -13.97 33.38
CA LEU A 182 14.32 -15.40 33.65
C LEU A 182 15.77 -15.86 33.93
N ARG A 183 16.74 -15.39 33.13
CA ARG A 183 18.16 -15.73 33.34
C ARG A 183 18.68 -15.21 34.68
N LEU A 184 18.31 -13.99 35.07
CA LEU A 184 18.71 -13.42 36.36
C LEU A 184 18.08 -14.17 37.54
N GLU A 185 16.82 -14.59 37.42
CA GLU A 185 16.13 -15.39 38.43
C GLU A 185 16.79 -16.78 38.60
N GLN A 186 17.11 -17.45 37.49
CA GLN A 186 17.85 -18.72 37.51
C GLN A 186 19.22 -18.59 38.21
N ARG A 187 19.98 -17.53 37.90
CA ARG A 187 21.27 -17.25 38.57
C ARG A 187 21.09 -17.02 40.07
N ARG A 188 20.06 -16.29 40.48
CA ARG A 188 19.77 -16.04 41.90
C ARG A 188 19.41 -17.34 42.64
N ILE A 189 18.56 -18.18 42.04
CA ILE A 189 18.19 -19.48 42.61
C ILE A 189 19.43 -20.39 42.76
N ALA A 190 20.29 -20.44 41.75
CA ALA A 190 21.55 -21.18 41.80
C ALA A 190 22.48 -20.67 42.90
N ALA A 191 22.60 -19.34 43.08
CA ALA A 191 23.41 -18.75 44.14
C ALA A 191 22.84 -18.97 45.56
N THR A 192 21.52 -19.20 45.69
CA THR A 192 20.86 -19.41 46.98
C THR A 192 20.85 -20.89 47.41
N ARG A 193 21.11 -21.84 46.49
CA ARG A 193 21.39 -23.24 46.82
C ARG A 193 22.80 -23.35 47.43
N GLN A 194 22.95 -23.04 48.72
CA GLN A 194 24.08 -23.54 49.50
C GLN A 194 23.94 -25.07 49.61
N TYR A 195 24.79 -25.81 48.91
CA TYR A 195 24.98 -27.22 49.19
C TYR A 195 25.58 -27.34 50.60
N ARG A 196 24.75 -27.65 51.61
CA ARG A 196 25.23 -28.04 52.93
C ARG A 196 25.83 -29.45 52.80
N LEU A 197 27.09 -29.52 52.37
CA LEU A 197 27.86 -30.76 52.39
C LEU A 197 28.11 -31.14 53.85
N ARG A 198 27.38 -32.14 54.36
CA ARG A 198 27.70 -32.79 55.62
C ARG A 198 28.71 -33.88 55.30
N VAL A 199 29.98 -33.63 55.59
CA VAL A 199 31.03 -34.65 55.51
C VAL A 199 31.08 -35.33 56.87
N GLU A 200 30.64 -36.59 56.94
CA GLU A 200 30.91 -37.45 58.08
C GLU A 200 32.26 -38.13 57.82
N ILE A 201 33.27 -37.75 58.63
CA ILE A 201 34.59 -38.37 58.60
C ILE A 201 34.57 -39.49 59.64
N PRO A 202 34.57 -40.78 59.25
CA PRO A 202 34.78 -41.85 60.20
C PRO A 202 36.23 -41.77 60.68
N VAL A 203 36.42 -41.42 61.94
CA VAL A 203 37.73 -41.51 62.59
C VAL A 203 37.81 -42.88 63.24
N ASP A 204 38.55 -43.80 62.60
CA ASP A 204 38.89 -45.08 63.19
C ASP A 204 40.12 -44.89 64.10
N LEU A 205 39.89 -44.79 65.40
CA LEU A 205 40.95 -44.76 66.40
C LEU A 205 41.25 -46.21 66.79
N GLY A 206 42.06 -46.87 65.95
CA GLY A 206 42.54 -48.22 66.20
C GLY A 206 43.23 -48.36 67.57
N ARG A 207 42.97 -49.49 68.23
CA ARG A 207 43.71 -50.02 69.37
C ARG A 207 44.26 -51.40 69.01
#